data_AF-A0A183I8W5-F1
#
_entry.id   AF-A0A183I8W5-F1
#
_cell.length_a   1.000
_cell.length_b   1.000
_cell.length_c   1.000
_cell.angle_alpha   90.00
_cell.angle_beta   90.00
_cell.angle_gamma   90.00
#
_symmetry.space_group_name_H-M   'P 1'
#
loop_
_entity.id
_entity.type
_entity.pdbx_description
1 polymer ?
#
loop_
_entity_poly.entity_id
_entity_poly.type
_entity_poly.pdbx_seq_one_letter_code
_entity_poly.pdbx_strand_id
1 'polypeptide(L)'
;MNTCGKDIIENFEKNFQACISAFASGSGTRPTDVEEVRTSAEVAAHDLIRTVQESEKYFSRYYFLFSIFCPEEVLKEEIGLMKEEIDRKTSIINKHKEKIAYWQQLMEPTDGPSSVTAASSAPELPADKIG
;
A
#
# COMPACT_ATOMS: atom_id res chain seq x y z
N MET A 1 31.20 -14.10 9.83
CA MET A 1 30.12 -14.99 10.31
C MET A 1 29.17 -15.20 9.16
N ASN A 2 28.98 -16.46 8.75
CA ASN A 2 27.99 -16.84 7.74
C ASN A 2 26.62 -16.88 8.42
N THR A 3 25.88 -15.78 8.42
CA THR A 3 24.47 -15.80 8.81
C THR A 3 23.65 -16.23 7.59
N CYS A 4 22.89 -17.32 7.73
CA CYS A 4 21.95 -17.75 6.70
C CYS A 4 20.78 -16.77 6.67
N GLY A 5 20.17 -16.52 5.51
CA GLY A 5 19.02 -15.61 5.39
C GLY A 5 17.86 -16.01 6.31
N LYS A 6 17.74 -17.30 6.64
CA LYS A 6 16.81 -17.83 7.64
C LYS A 6 17.08 -17.28 9.05
N ASP A 7 18.34 -17.25 9.48
CA ASP A 7 18.71 -16.76 10.82
C ASP A 7 18.41 -15.26 10.98
N ILE A 8 18.60 -14.49 9.90
CA ILE A 8 18.29 -13.05 9.86
C ILE A 8 16.79 -12.81 10.02
N ILE A 9 15.96 -13.58 9.30
CA ILE A 9 14.50 -13.47 9.39
C ILE A 9 14.01 -13.90 10.77
N GLU A 10 14.48 -15.03 11.28
CA GLU A 10 14.09 -15.53 12.61
C GLU A 10 14.47 -14.53 13.71
N ASN A 11 15.64 -13.90 13.62
CA ASN A 11 16.06 -12.88 14.58
C ASN A 11 15.21 -11.60 14.46
N PHE A 12 14.89 -11.16 13.24
CA PHE A 12 13.97 -10.03 13.02
C PHE A 12 12.58 -10.33 13.61
N GLU A 13 12.00 -11.48 13.28
CA GLU A 13 10.67 -11.89 13.76
C GLU A 13 10.62 -11.96 15.29
N LYS A 14 11.65 -12.54 15.92
CA LYS A 14 11.77 -12.61 17.37
C LYS A 14 11.75 -11.22 18.01
N ASN A 15 12.58 -10.28 17.51
CA ASN A 15 12.65 -8.94 18.08
C ASN A 15 11.39 -8.11 17.77
N PHE A 16 10.74 -8.39 16.65
CA PHE A 16 9.44 -7.79 16.32
C PHE A 16 8.36 -8.21 17.31
N GLN A 17 8.26 -9.51 17.60
CA GLN A 17 7.30 -10.03 18.58
C GLN A 17 7.59 -9.53 20.00
N ALA A 18 8.87 -9.44 20.40
CA ALA A 18 9.28 -8.88 21.69
C ALA A 18 8.87 -7.40 21.83
N CYS A 19 9.07 -6.61 20.76
CA CYS A 19 8.67 -5.20 20.71
C CYS A 19 7.15 -5.03 20.88
N ILE A 20 6.34 -5.78 20.12
CA ILE A 20 4.87 -5.74 20.25
C ILE A 20 4.41 -6.14 21.65
N SER A 21 5.00 -7.20 22.20
CA SER A 21 4.62 -7.72 23.52
C SER A 21 4.93 -6.71 24.64
N ALA A 22 6.03 -5.97 24.53
CA ALA A 22 6.38 -4.91 25.48
C ALA A 22 5.35 -3.77 25.49
N PHE A 23 4.78 -3.42 24.34
CA PHE A 23 3.70 -2.41 24.25
C PHE A 23 2.33 -2.94 24.69
N ALA A 24 2.04 -4.22 24.47
CA ALA A 24 0.76 -4.82 24.83
C ALA A 24 0.57 -5.00 26.34
N SER A 25 1.67 -5.06 27.11
CA SER A 25 1.65 -5.42 28.55
C SER A 25 1.29 -4.25 29.49
N GLY A 26 1.08 -3.03 28.98
CA GLY A 26 0.92 -1.80 29.77
C GLY A 26 -0.45 -1.53 30.39
N SER A 27 -1.46 -2.38 30.20
CA SER A 27 -2.82 -2.11 30.70
C SER A 27 -2.98 -2.53 32.18
N GLY A 28 -2.59 -1.66 33.13
CA GLY A 28 -2.96 -1.79 34.55
C GLY A 28 -1.82 -1.74 35.58
N THR A 29 -0.64 -1.24 35.20
CA THR A 29 0.58 -1.29 36.03
C THR A 29 0.73 -0.11 37.00
N ARG A 30 1.40 -0.34 38.15
CA ARG A 30 1.66 0.67 39.20
C ARG A 30 2.70 1.72 38.73
N PRO A 31 2.77 2.93 39.29
CA PRO A 31 3.68 3.99 38.79
C PRO A 31 5.17 3.61 38.66
N THR A 32 5.70 2.76 39.55
CA THR A 32 7.10 2.27 39.47
C THR A 32 7.29 1.22 38.36
N ASP A 33 6.23 0.45 38.10
CA ASP A 33 6.16 -0.58 37.06
C ASP A 33 5.97 0.06 35.67
N VAL A 34 5.36 1.26 35.60
CA VAL A 34 5.26 2.05 34.36
C VAL A 34 6.63 2.47 33.81
N GLU A 35 7.59 2.86 34.66
CA GLU A 35 8.94 3.21 34.21
C GLU A 35 9.72 1.97 33.76
N GLU A 36 9.58 0.83 34.45
CA GLU A 36 10.20 -0.44 34.05
C GLU A 36 9.65 -0.94 32.72
N VAL A 37 8.33 -0.89 32.54
CA VAL A 37 7.65 -1.20 31.28
C VAL A 37 8.11 -0.25 30.17
N ARG A 38 8.28 1.05 30.45
CA ARG A 38 8.83 2.01 29.47
C ARG A 38 10.24 1.65 29.06
N THR A 39 11.15 1.45 30.01
CA THR A 39 12.55 1.10 29.71
C THR A 39 12.63 -0.22 28.94
N SER A 40 11.82 -1.22 29.31
CA SER A 40 11.73 -2.49 28.59
C SER A 40 11.25 -2.31 27.13
N ALA A 41 10.22 -1.49 26.92
CA ALA A 41 9.73 -1.16 25.58
C ALA A 41 10.77 -0.40 24.74
N GLU A 42 11.51 0.52 25.34
CA GLU A 42 12.61 1.25 24.67
C GLU A 42 13.72 0.29 24.24
N VAL A 43 14.13 -0.63 25.10
CA VAL A 43 15.14 -1.66 24.79
C VAL A 43 14.65 -2.56 23.65
N ALA A 44 13.40 -3.04 23.72
CA ALA A 44 12.82 -3.89 22.68
C ALA A 44 12.70 -3.16 21.33
N ALA A 45 12.38 -1.86 21.35
CA ALA A 45 12.36 -1.03 20.14
C ALA A 45 13.76 -0.86 19.54
N HIS A 46 14.78 -0.61 20.37
CA HIS A 46 16.17 -0.49 19.92
C HIS A 46 16.69 -1.80 19.30
N ASP A 47 16.37 -2.94 19.92
CA ASP A 47 16.76 -4.25 19.43
C ASP A 47 16.07 -4.59 18.10
N LEU A 48 14.78 -4.27 17.97
CA LEU A 48 14.07 -4.38 16.69
C LEU A 48 14.74 -3.52 15.61
N ILE A 49 15.00 -2.24 15.88
CA ILE A 49 15.65 -1.34 14.91
C ILE A 49 16.98 -1.93 14.44
N ARG A 50 17.79 -2.49 15.34
CA ARG A 50 19.06 -3.13 14.99
C ARG A 50 18.86 -4.30 14.02
N THR A 51 17.90 -5.18 14.30
CA THR A 51 17.63 -6.34 13.44
C THR A 51 17.00 -5.98 12.11
N VAL A 52 16.17 -4.93 12.07
CA VAL A 52 15.65 -4.36 10.81
C VAL A 52 16.82 -3.91 9.94
N GLN A 53 17.74 -3.10 10.48
CA GLN A 53 18.89 -2.60 9.74
C GLN A 53 19.84 -3.72 9.30
N GLU A 54 20.01 -4.75 10.12
CA GLU A 54 20.79 -5.94 9.75
C GLU A 54 20.13 -6.69 8.59
N SER A 55 18.82 -6.89 8.66
CA SER A 55 18.05 -7.54 7.59
C SER A 55 18.09 -6.76 6.29
N GLU A 56 17.93 -5.44 6.34
CA GLU A 56 18.00 -4.56 5.17
C GLU A 56 19.36 -4.66 4.49
N LYS A 57 20.46 -4.58 5.25
CA LYS A 57 21.82 -4.73 4.73
C LYS A 57 22.02 -6.10 4.08
N TYR A 58 21.52 -7.16 4.71
CA TYR A 58 21.61 -8.52 4.19
C TYR A 58 20.88 -8.66 2.86
N PHE A 59 19.59 -8.31 2.83
CA PHE A 59 18.76 -8.47 1.63
C PHE A 59 19.19 -7.55 0.50
N SER A 60 19.62 -6.32 0.80
CA SER A 60 20.16 -5.42 -0.22
C SER A 60 21.42 -5.99 -0.86
N ARG A 61 22.34 -6.54 -0.06
CA ARG A 61 23.56 -7.18 -0.59
C ARG A 61 23.24 -8.44 -1.38
N TYR A 62 22.33 -9.26 -0.87
CA TYR A 62 21.90 -10.49 -1.54
C TYR A 62 21.24 -10.16 -2.88
N TYR A 63 20.32 -9.19 -2.91
CA TYR A 63 19.64 -8.74 -4.13
C TYR A 63 20.61 -8.13 -5.14
N PHE A 64 21.59 -7.33 -4.68
CA PHE A 64 22.64 -6.81 -5.56
C PHE A 64 23.47 -7.91 -6.22
N LEU A 65 23.84 -8.95 -5.47
CA LEU A 65 24.51 -10.12 -6.05
C LEU A 65 23.57 -10.85 -7.03
N PHE A 66 22.31 -11.04 -6.65
CA PHE A 66 21.31 -11.67 -7.50
C PHE A 66 21.12 -10.91 -8.82
N SER A 67 21.08 -9.57 -8.82
CA SER A 67 20.93 -8.80 -10.07
C SER A 67 22.13 -8.91 -11.00
N ILE A 68 23.34 -9.13 -10.45
CA ILE A 68 24.53 -9.38 -11.25
C ILE A 68 24.51 -10.79 -11.86
N PHE A 69 24.11 -11.81 -11.08
CA PHE A 69 24.17 -13.20 -11.52
C PHE A 69 22.94 -13.66 -12.30
N CYS A 70 21.80 -13.02 -12.07
CA CYS A 70 20.50 -13.37 -12.66
C CYS A 70 19.79 -12.13 -13.23
N PRO A 71 20.43 -11.35 -14.14
CA PRO A 71 19.86 -10.12 -14.67
C PRO A 71 18.55 -10.36 -15.45
N GLU A 72 18.40 -11.52 -16.09
CA GLU A 72 17.19 -11.88 -16.84
C GLU A 72 15.95 -11.99 -15.93
N GLU A 73 16.10 -12.53 -14.72
CA GLU A 73 14.98 -12.64 -13.78
C GLU A 73 14.58 -11.27 -13.22
N VAL A 74 15.57 -10.40 -12.94
CA VAL A 74 15.29 -9.01 -12.52
C VAL A 74 14.53 -8.25 -13.61
N LEU A 75 14.98 -8.35 -14.87
CA LEU A 75 14.29 -7.71 -16.00
C LEU A 75 12.87 -8.24 -16.20
N LYS A 76 12.68 -9.55 -16.02
CA LYS A 76 11.36 -10.18 -16.15
C LYS A 76 10.38 -9.68 -15.09
N GLU A 77 10.82 -9.51 -13.85
CA GLU A 77 10.03 -8.89 -12.79
C GLU A 77 9.68 -7.44 -13.14
N GLU A 78 10.65 -6.64 -13.56
CA GLU A 78 10.43 -5.24 -13.95
C GLU A 78 9.46 -5.12 -15.13
N ILE A 79 9.57 -5.99 -16.14
CA ILE A 79 8.62 -6.08 -17.26
C ILE A 79 7.22 -6.42 -16.75
N GLY A 80 7.10 -7.30 -15.75
CA GLY A 80 5.83 -7.62 -15.11
C GLY A 80 5.17 -6.40 -14.47
N LEU A 81 5.92 -5.68 -13.62
CA LEU A 81 5.45 -4.46 -12.96
C LEU A 81 5.05 -3.39 -13.99
N MET A 82 5.81 -3.22 -15.07
CA MET A 82 5.46 -2.29 -16.14
C MET A 82 4.16 -2.65 -16.84
N LYS A 83 3.91 -3.94 -17.09
CA LYS A 83 2.65 -4.40 -17.69
C LYS A 83 1.46 -4.10 -16.79
N GLU A 84 1.57 -4.42 -15.50
CA GLU A 84 0.52 -4.11 -14.52
C GLU A 84 0.23 -2.61 -14.47
N GLU A 85 1.27 -1.77 -14.52
CA GLU A 85 1.12 -0.33 -14.50
C GLU A 85 0.49 0.22 -15.79
N ILE A 86 0.81 -0.37 -16.95
CA ILE A 86 0.14 -0.06 -18.23
C ILE A 86 -1.34 -0.41 -18.14
N ASP A 87 -1.70 -1.58 -17.62
CA ASP A 87 -3.08 -2.03 -17.49
C ASP A 87 -3.88 -1.10 -16.56
N ARG A 88 -3.30 -0.75 -15.41
CA ARG A 88 -3.89 0.20 -14.46
C ARG A 88 -4.14 1.56 -15.11
N LYS A 89 -3.15 2.10 -15.83
CA LYS A 89 -3.28 3.37 -16.57
C LYS A 89 -4.33 3.30 -17.67
N THR A 90 -4.38 2.20 -18.41
CA THR A 90 -5.37 1.97 -19.47
C THR A 90 -6.79 1.95 -18.91
N SER A 91 -7.00 1.28 -17.77
CA SER A 91 -8.29 1.28 -17.05
C SER A 91 -8.72 2.71 -16.68
N ILE A 92 -7.81 3.50 -16.14
CA ILE A 92 -8.08 4.91 -15.77
C ILE A 92 -8.41 5.74 -17.01
N ILE A 93 -7.67 5.59 -18.10
CA ILE A 93 -7.95 6.30 -19.37
C ILE A 93 -9.34 5.94 -19.89
N ASN A 94 -9.73 4.66 -19.85
CA ASN A 94 -11.05 4.25 -20.31
C ASN A 94 -12.17 4.88 -19.48
N LYS A 95 -12.03 4.91 -18.14
CA LYS A 95 -12.97 5.61 -17.25
C LYS A 95 -13.10 7.09 -17.59
N HIS A 96 -12.00 7.76 -17.93
CA HIS A 96 -12.04 9.15 -18.35
C HIS A 96 -12.70 9.34 -19.72
N LYS A 97 -12.44 8.44 -20.68
CA LYS A 97 -13.11 8.45 -21.99
C LYS A 97 -14.63 8.30 -21.86
N GLU A 98 -15.09 7.41 -20.98
CA GLU A 98 -16.51 7.22 -20.69
C GLU A 98 -17.14 8.50 -20.11
N LYS A 99 -16.47 9.15 -19.14
CA LYS A 99 -16.94 10.43 -18.58
C LYS A 99 -17.00 11.54 -19.64
N ILE A 100 -15.99 11.62 -20.50
CA ILE A 100 -15.96 12.59 -21.60
C ILE A 100 -17.12 12.34 -22.56
N ALA A 101 -17.34 11.08 -22.96
CA ALA A 101 -18.47 10.73 -23.84
C ALA A 101 -19.82 11.11 -23.21
N TYR A 102 -19.99 10.84 -21.91
CA TYR A 102 -21.19 11.26 -21.16
C TYR A 102 -21.37 12.79 -21.15
N TRP A 103 -20.30 13.56 -20.89
CA TRP A 103 -20.37 15.02 -20.92
C TRP A 103 -20.62 15.57 -22.31
N GLN A 104 -20.04 14.96 -23.35
CA GLN A 104 -20.30 15.32 -24.74
C GLN A 104 -21.76 15.10 -25.11
N GLN A 105 -22.35 13.97 -24.72
CA GLN A 105 -23.77 13.68 -24.93
C GLN A 105 -24.67 14.71 -24.23
N LEU A 106 -24.33 15.15 -23.02
CA LEU A 106 -25.10 16.15 -22.30
C LEU A 106 -25.07 17.54 -22.96
N MET A 107 -24.00 17.83 -23.71
CA MET A 107 -23.81 19.09 -24.42
C MET A 107 -24.28 19.04 -25.88
N GLU A 108 -24.69 17.87 -26.41
CA GLU A 108 -25.21 17.80 -27.77
C GLU A 108 -26.43 18.73 -27.88
N PRO A 109 -26.41 19.71 -28.79
CA PRO A 109 -27.54 20.60 -28.97
C PRO A 109 -28.75 19.78 -29.40
N THR A 110 -29.87 19.97 -28.71
CA THR A 110 -31.17 19.42 -29.09
C THR A 110 -31.65 20.11 -30.37
N ASP A 111 -31.01 19.85 -31.50
CA ASP A 111 -31.42 20.35 -32.81
C ASP A 111 -32.61 19.53 -33.32
N GLY A 112 -33.78 19.81 -32.73
CA GLY A 112 -35.08 19.39 -33.21
C GLY A 112 -36.11 20.47 -32.89
N PRO A 113 -36.89 20.97 -33.87
CA PRO A 113 -37.83 22.04 -33.63
C PRO A 113 -38.99 21.48 -32.82
N SER A 114 -39.05 21.81 -31.53
CA SER A 114 -40.26 21.58 -30.73
C SER A 114 -40.67 22.89 -30.10
N SER A 115 -41.67 23.46 -30.77
CA SER A 115 -42.69 24.32 -30.19
C SER A 115 -42.93 24.01 -28.72
N VAL A 116 -42.89 25.07 -27.93
CA VAL A 116 -43.81 25.34 -26.82
C VAL A 116 -44.78 24.19 -26.52
N THR A 117 -44.56 23.48 -25.42
CA THR A 117 -45.59 23.26 -24.40
C THR A 117 -44.94 22.63 -23.17
N ALA A 118 -45.15 23.31 -22.04
CA ALA A 118 -44.76 22.86 -20.72
C ALA A 118 -45.50 21.58 -20.34
N ALA A 119 -44.76 20.55 -19.92
CA ALA A 119 -45.26 19.54 -19.00
C ALA A 119 -44.09 18.90 -18.24
N SER A 120 -44.08 19.22 -16.95
CA SER A 120 -43.30 18.67 -15.84
C SER A 120 -43.05 17.15 -15.90
N SER A 121 -41.79 16.75 -15.79
CA SER A 121 -41.34 15.70 -14.86
C SER A 121 -39.80 15.59 -14.88
N ALA A 122 -39.16 15.97 -13.76
CA ALA A 122 -37.72 15.80 -13.55
C ALA A 122 -37.38 14.32 -13.28
N PRO A 123 -36.35 13.73 -13.91
CA PRO A 123 -35.84 12.41 -13.51
C PRO A 123 -34.80 12.56 -12.39
N GLU A 124 -35.00 11.83 -11.30
CA GLU A 124 -34.12 11.72 -10.13
C GLU A 124 -32.71 11.19 -10.49
N LEU A 125 -31.68 11.79 -9.87
CA LEU A 125 -30.30 11.31 -9.88
C LEU A 125 -30.17 10.00 -9.08
N PRO A 126 -29.40 9.00 -9.54
CA PRO A 126 -29.08 7.84 -8.73
C PRO A 126 -28.16 8.24 -7.57
N ALA A 127 -28.61 7.96 -6.35
CA ALA A 127 -27.87 8.17 -5.12
C ALA A 127 -26.69 7.20 -5.04
N ASP A 128 -25.47 7.70 -5.30
CA ASP A 128 -24.26 6.98 -4.93
C ASP A 128 -24.02 7.08 -3.42
N LYS A 129 -24.07 5.91 -2.79
CA LYS A 129 -23.72 5.66 -1.40
C LYS A 129 -22.24 6.00 -1.19
N ILE A 130 -22.00 6.96 -0.31
CA ILE A 130 -20.73 7.08 0.41
C ILE A 130 -20.69 5.88 1.38
N GLY A 131 -19.73 4.99 1.18
CA GLY A 131 -19.44 3.83 2.02
C GLY A 131 -18.21 3.11 1.52
#